data_AF-A0AAW2BFY3-F1
#
_entry.id   AF-A0AAW2BFY3-F1
#
_cell.length_a   1.000
_cell.length_b   1.000
_cell.length_c   1.000
_cell.angle_alpha   90.00
_cell.angle_beta   90.00
_cell.angle_gamma   90.00
#
_symmetry.space_group_name_H-M   'P 1'
#
loop_
_entity.id
_entity.type
_entity.pdbx_description
1 polymer ?
#
loop_
_entity_poly.entity_id
_entity_poly.type
_entity_poly.pdbx_seq_one_letter_code
_entity_poly.pdbx_strand_id
1 'polypeptide(L)'
;MVESLSEIEVATKLLKDDTGTEGDPLYSHYQRLHSELSPLEVDSEEFSMVAKYMQNTHAKTHANYTVDIVQIFRVSREGESERFKKFNSFKNRMLLWHGSRLTNWTGILSQGLRIAPPEAPVTGFMFGKGVYFADMFSKSANYCYASHGSKAGVLLLCEVALGDMAELLSAKCDADKLPEGKLSTKGVGCTAPDLSEAQTLEDGVVVPLGRAKHMDHKP
;
A
#
# COMPACT_ATOMS: atom_id res chain seq x y z
N MET A 1 2.15 -17.55 5.49
CA MET A 1 3.26 -18.18 6.24
C MET A 1 4.53 -18.25 5.39
N VAL A 2 4.49 -18.88 4.21
CA VAL A 2 5.64 -18.97 3.29
C VAL A 2 6.17 -17.58 2.88
N GLU A 3 5.29 -16.65 2.49
CA GLU A 3 5.68 -15.28 2.16
C GLU A 3 6.41 -14.57 3.31
N SER A 4 5.86 -14.64 4.52
CA SER A 4 6.49 -14.05 5.70
C SER A 4 7.87 -14.65 6.01
N LEU A 5 8.08 -15.94 5.76
CA LEU A 5 9.39 -16.58 5.93
C LEU A 5 10.40 -16.08 4.91
N SER A 6 9.98 -15.87 3.66
CA SER A 6 10.83 -15.28 2.62
C SER A 6 11.24 -13.83 2.97
N GLU A 7 10.32 -13.04 3.52
CA GLU A 7 10.63 -11.68 3.98
C GLU A 7 11.61 -11.67 5.17
N ILE A 8 11.45 -12.61 6.11
CA ILE A 8 12.40 -12.78 7.22
C ILE A 8 13.78 -13.18 6.70
N GLU A 9 13.86 -14.03 5.68
CA GLU A 9 15.13 -14.39 5.04
C GLU A 9 15.80 -13.17 4.40
N VAL A 10 15.04 -12.35 3.67
CA VAL A 10 15.54 -11.09 3.10
C VAL A 10 16.06 -10.16 4.19
N ALA A 11 15.29 -9.94 5.25
CA ALA A 11 15.72 -9.11 6.38
C ALA A 11 17.00 -9.67 7.03
N THR A 12 17.10 -10.98 7.19
CA THR A 12 18.29 -11.65 7.77
C THR A 12 19.51 -11.51 6.86
N LYS A 13 19.34 -11.62 5.54
CA LYS A 13 20.42 -11.41 4.56
C LYS A 13 20.94 -9.98 4.62
N LEU A 14 20.04 -9.00 4.62
CA LEU A 14 20.40 -7.58 4.74
C LEU A 14 21.15 -7.27 6.04
N LEU A 15 20.89 -8.00 7.13
CA LEU A 15 21.61 -7.87 8.39
C LEU A 15 22.96 -8.59 8.43
N LYS A 16 23.15 -9.69 7.68
CA LYS A 16 24.37 -10.53 7.75
C LYS A 16 25.57 -9.96 7.01
N ASP A 17 25.38 -9.09 6.03
CA ASP A 17 26.45 -8.48 5.24
C ASP A 17 27.24 -7.38 6.02
N ASP A 18 27.24 -7.44 7.35
CA ASP A 18 27.72 -6.40 8.27
C ASP A 18 29.20 -6.47 8.64
N THR A 19 30.00 -7.21 7.87
CA THR A 19 31.36 -7.59 8.30
C THR A 19 32.46 -6.56 8.02
N GLY A 20 32.18 -5.26 7.90
CA GLY A 20 33.29 -4.31 7.68
C GLY A 20 33.01 -2.84 7.38
N THR A 21 31.90 -2.24 7.84
CA THR A 21 31.73 -0.77 7.70
C THR A 21 32.13 -0.06 8.99
N GLU A 22 33.16 0.80 8.94
CA GLU A 22 33.43 1.79 10.00
C GLU A 22 32.29 2.83 9.99
N GLY A 23 31.31 2.70 10.89
CA GLY A 23 30.16 3.61 10.96
C GLY A 23 29.06 3.14 11.92
N ASP A 24 27.99 3.93 12.04
CA ASP A 24 26.78 3.55 12.79
C ASP A 24 26.08 2.36 12.10
N PRO A 25 25.93 1.19 12.76
CA PRO A 25 25.27 0.03 12.20
C PRO A 25 23.84 0.31 11.71
N LEU A 26 23.11 1.20 12.39
CA LEU A 26 21.75 1.57 11.98
C LEU A 26 21.75 2.30 10.63
N TYR A 27 22.71 3.21 10.44
CA TYR A 27 22.87 3.93 9.18
C TYR A 27 23.28 2.98 8.05
N SER A 28 24.17 2.01 8.31
CA SER A 28 24.54 0.97 7.34
C SER A 28 23.33 0.13 6.92
N HIS A 29 22.48 -0.27 7.88
CA HIS A 29 21.23 -0.96 7.57
C HIS A 29 20.24 -0.10 6.80
N TYR A 30 20.12 1.18 7.14
CA TYR A 30 19.27 2.14 6.42
C TYR A 30 19.73 2.30 4.96
N GLN A 31 21.03 2.43 4.70
CA GLN A 31 21.56 2.52 3.34
C GLN A 31 21.22 1.29 2.50
N ARG A 32 21.22 0.08 3.09
CA ARG A 32 20.82 -1.17 2.42
C ARG A 32 19.33 -1.25 2.09
N LEU A 33 18.51 -0.35 2.62
CA LEU A 33 17.11 -0.24 2.17
C LEU A 33 17.00 0.42 0.80
N HIS A 34 18.04 1.10 0.29
CA HIS A 34 17.98 1.79 -1.00
C HIS A 34 16.73 2.69 -1.12
N SER A 35 16.36 3.32 -0.01
CA SER A 35 15.13 4.09 0.13
C SER A 35 15.34 5.24 1.08
N GLU A 36 15.04 6.44 0.59
CA GLU A 36 15.04 7.64 1.38
C GLU A 36 13.72 7.77 2.14
N LEU A 37 13.79 7.94 3.45
CA LEU A 37 12.65 8.18 4.34
C LEU A 37 12.77 9.58 4.92
N SER A 38 12.03 10.54 4.36
CA SER A 38 12.01 11.92 4.83
C SER A 38 10.78 12.15 5.73
N PRO A 39 10.94 12.55 7.00
CA PRO A 39 9.79 12.83 7.86
C PRO A 39 8.99 14.02 7.31
N LEU A 40 7.66 13.92 7.39
CA LEU A 40 6.79 15.06 7.10
C LEU A 40 6.60 15.93 8.34
N GLU A 41 6.60 17.24 8.14
CA GLU A 41 6.26 18.21 9.16
C GLU A 41 4.76 18.13 9.49
N VAL A 42 4.42 18.20 10.78
CA VAL A 42 3.06 17.97 11.30
C VAL A 42 2.08 19.05 10.83
N ASP A 43 2.56 20.27 10.58
CA ASP A 43 1.80 21.41 10.10
C ASP A 43 1.70 21.48 8.57
N SER A 44 2.29 20.53 7.85
CA SER A 44 2.23 20.48 6.39
C SER A 44 0.83 20.11 5.86
N GLU A 45 0.52 20.60 4.67
CA GLU A 45 -0.72 20.25 3.95
C GLU A 45 -0.78 18.75 3.63
N GLU A 46 0.35 18.14 3.29
CA GLU A 46 0.44 16.71 3.00
C GLU A 46 0.15 15.85 4.24
N PHE A 47 0.68 16.23 5.41
CA PHE A 47 0.34 15.57 6.67
C PHE A 47 -1.16 15.66 6.93
N SER A 48 -1.74 16.85 6.79
CA SER A 48 -3.17 17.10 7.00
C SER A 48 -4.04 16.29 6.04
N MET A 49 -3.63 16.17 4.76
CA MET A 49 -4.31 15.37 3.76
C MET A 49 -4.31 13.88 4.13
N VAL A 50 -3.15 13.33 4.51
CA VAL A 50 -3.02 11.91 4.90
C VAL A 50 -3.82 11.63 6.17
N ALA A 51 -3.75 12.52 7.17
CA ALA A 51 -4.53 12.40 8.40
C ALA A 51 -6.04 12.42 8.12
N LYS A 52 -6.51 13.33 7.27
CA LYS A 52 -7.91 13.39 6.83
C LYS A 52 -8.32 12.12 6.09
N TYR A 53 -7.49 11.63 5.17
CA TYR A 53 -7.75 10.41 4.43
C TYR A 53 -7.89 9.20 5.37
N MET A 54 -6.98 9.05 6.33
CA MET A 54 -7.04 8.01 7.36
C MET A 54 -8.35 8.06 8.15
N GLN A 55 -8.70 9.24 8.67
CA GLN A 55 -9.90 9.43 9.50
C GLN A 55 -11.19 9.16 8.73
N ASN A 56 -11.33 9.72 7.53
CA ASN A 56 -12.55 9.60 6.72
C ASN A 56 -12.80 8.18 6.19
N THR A 57 -11.74 7.38 6.05
CA THR A 57 -11.80 6.05 5.44
C THR A 57 -11.59 4.90 6.44
N HIS A 58 -11.80 5.20 7.72
CA HIS A 58 -11.99 4.18 8.75
C HIS A 58 -13.40 3.58 8.63
N ALA A 59 -13.49 2.30 8.29
CA ALA A 59 -14.76 1.64 8.04
C ALA A 59 -15.52 1.41 9.35
N LYS A 60 -16.83 1.65 9.34
CA LYS A 60 -17.72 1.43 10.50
C LYS A 60 -17.71 -0.03 10.98
N THR A 61 -17.46 -0.98 10.08
CA THR A 61 -17.34 -2.40 10.40
C THR A 61 -16.04 -2.78 11.10
N HIS A 62 -15.05 -1.88 11.12
CA HIS A 62 -13.75 -2.05 11.80
C HIS A 62 -13.65 -1.14 13.03
N ALA A 63 -14.75 -0.95 13.76
CA ALA A 63 -14.83 -0.06 14.93
C ALA A 63 -14.21 -0.64 16.22
N ASN A 64 -13.62 -1.84 16.15
CA ASN A 64 -13.01 -2.52 17.30
C ASN A 64 -11.62 -1.98 17.68
N TYR A 65 -11.08 -1.01 16.92
CA TYR A 65 -9.83 -0.33 17.22
C TYR A 65 -9.86 1.12 16.72
N THR A 66 -9.04 1.96 17.34
CA THR A 66 -8.66 3.28 16.85
C THR A 66 -7.18 3.28 16.48
N VAL A 67 -6.76 4.26 15.67
CA VAL A 67 -5.38 4.42 15.25
C VAL A 67 -4.95 5.86 15.43
N ASP A 68 -3.78 6.04 16.03
CA ASP A 68 -3.10 7.32 16.15
C ASP A 68 -1.91 7.35 15.18
N ILE A 69 -1.72 8.48 14.51
CA ILE A 69 -0.56 8.69 13.65
C ILE A 69 0.64 9.02 14.53
N VAL A 70 1.65 8.16 14.51
CA VAL A 70 2.91 8.39 15.24
C VAL A 70 3.85 9.27 14.41
N GLN A 71 4.07 8.93 13.15
CA GLN A 71 4.92 9.66 12.22
C GLN A 71 4.50 9.35 10.78
N ILE A 72 4.66 10.32 9.88
CA ILE A 72 4.52 10.11 8.43
C ILE A 72 5.88 10.37 7.79
N PHE A 73 6.26 9.51 6.85
CA PHE A 73 7.45 9.65 6.04
C PHE A 73 7.08 9.69 4.57
N ARG A 74 7.67 10.62 3.84
CA ARG A 74 7.78 10.52 2.39
C ARG A 74 8.85 9.50 2.06
N VAL A 75 8.51 8.55 1.20
CA VAL A 75 9.40 7.47 0.78
C VAL A 75 9.82 7.70 -0.67
N SER A 76 11.12 7.70 -0.94
CA SER A 76 11.68 7.72 -2.29
C SER A 76 12.58 6.50 -2.47
N ARG A 77 12.12 5.52 -3.25
CA ARG A 77 12.85 4.29 -3.52
C ARG A 77 13.77 4.44 -4.73
N GLU A 78 14.98 3.88 -4.63
CA GLU A 78 15.96 3.92 -5.71
C GLU A 78 15.41 3.31 -7.02
N GLY A 79 15.44 4.12 -8.09
CA GLY A 79 14.98 3.76 -9.42
C GLY A 79 13.46 3.59 -9.58
N GLU A 80 12.66 3.78 -8.54
CA GLU A 80 11.20 3.56 -8.61
C GLU A 80 10.51 4.60 -9.48
N SER A 81 10.87 5.87 -9.31
CA SER A 81 10.37 6.98 -10.11
C SER A 81 10.65 6.77 -11.61
N GLU A 82 11.84 6.28 -11.96
CA GLU A 82 12.25 5.99 -13.33
C GLU A 82 11.45 4.83 -13.93
N ARG A 83 11.24 3.75 -13.15
CA ARG A 83 10.39 2.61 -13.56
C ARG A 83 8.93 3.03 -13.71
N PHE A 84 8.46 3.96 -12.88
CA PHE A 84 7.08 4.43 -12.87
C PHE A 84 6.80 5.45 -13.97
N LYS A 85 7.79 6.21 -14.44
CA LYS A 85 7.66 7.30 -15.43
C LYS A 85 6.81 6.98 -16.66
N LYS A 86 6.86 5.75 -17.16
CA LYS A 86 6.05 5.28 -18.30
C LYS A 86 4.54 5.27 -18.04
N PHE A 87 4.14 5.32 -16.78
CA PHE A 87 2.75 5.34 -16.32
C PHE A 87 2.27 6.74 -15.94
N ASN A 88 3.13 7.77 -15.93
CA ASN A 88 2.74 9.14 -15.58
C ASN A 88 1.67 9.72 -16.53
N SER A 89 1.62 9.24 -17.78
CA SER A 89 0.59 9.64 -18.75
C SER A 89 -0.70 8.84 -18.64
N PHE A 90 -0.75 7.81 -17.79
CA PHE A 90 -1.95 7.00 -17.64
C PHE A 90 -3.03 7.82 -16.96
N LYS A 91 -4.26 7.64 -17.43
CA LYS A 91 -5.46 8.13 -16.76
C LYS A 91 -5.68 7.30 -15.50
N ASN A 92 -6.43 7.86 -14.54
CA ASN A 92 -6.84 7.14 -13.33
C ASN A 92 -5.63 6.67 -12.48
N ARG A 93 -4.81 7.62 -12.03
CA ARG A 93 -3.78 7.38 -11.01
C ARG A 93 -4.35 7.77 -9.64
N MET A 94 -4.25 6.87 -8.67
CA MET A 94 -4.83 7.07 -7.35
C MET A 94 -3.81 6.82 -6.25
N LEU A 95 -3.92 7.58 -5.16
CA LEU A 95 -3.18 7.35 -3.93
C LEU A 95 -3.94 6.34 -3.05
N LEU A 96 -3.42 5.12 -2.90
CA LEU A 96 -4.11 4.02 -2.23
C LEU A 96 -3.30 3.40 -1.10
N TRP A 97 -4.00 2.86 -0.10
CA TRP A 97 -3.41 2.23 1.08
C TRP A 97 -2.95 0.81 0.80
N HIS A 98 -1.76 0.46 1.29
CA HIS A 98 -1.26 -0.90 1.40
C HIS A 98 -0.81 -1.18 2.83
N GLY A 99 -1.34 -2.26 3.42
CA GLY A 99 -0.93 -2.71 4.75
C GLY A 99 -0.21 -4.05 4.67
N SER A 100 0.78 -4.23 5.53
CA SER A 100 1.57 -5.47 5.61
C SER A 100 2.11 -5.68 7.02
N ARG A 101 2.48 -6.91 7.35
CA ARG A 101 3.08 -7.26 8.63
C ARG A 101 4.39 -6.50 8.83
N LEU A 102 4.71 -6.17 10.09
CA LEU A 102 5.94 -5.44 10.41
C LEU A 102 7.20 -6.11 9.85
N THR A 103 7.24 -7.45 9.86
CA THR A 103 8.35 -8.26 9.36
C THR A 103 8.64 -8.09 7.87
N ASN A 104 7.68 -7.56 7.09
CA ASN A 104 7.80 -7.48 5.64
C ASN A 104 8.39 -6.14 5.18
N TRP A 105 8.45 -5.12 6.04
CA TRP A 105 8.82 -3.77 5.60
C TRP A 105 10.27 -3.64 5.16
N THR A 106 11.19 -4.41 5.72
CA THR A 106 12.58 -4.40 5.23
C THR A 106 12.67 -4.88 3.78
N GLY A 107 11.91 -5.90 3.41
CA GLY A 107 11.83 -6.39 2.03
C GLY A 107 11.08 -5.45 1.10
N ILE A 108 9.93 -4.91 1.55
CA ILE A 108 9.14 -3.94 0.77
C ILE A 108 9.95 -2.66 0.53
N LEU A 109 10.63 -2.14 1.55
CA LEU A 109 11.45 -0.94 1.43
C LEU A 109 12.74 -1.21 0.67
N SER A 110 13.28 -2.42 0.58
CA SER A 110 14.49 -2.66 -0.25
C SER A 110 14.14 -2.98 -1.69
N GLN A 111 13.14 -3.81 -1.92
CA GLN A 111 12.84 -4.43 -3.22
C GLN A 111 11.53 -3.95 -3.85
N GLY A 112 10.69 -3.23 -3.12
CA GLY A 112 9.38 -2.77 -3.56
C GLY A 112 8.29 -3.81 -3.29
N LEU A 113 7.05 -3.48 -3.67
CA LEU A 113 5.93 -4.40 -3.61
C LEU A 113 6.07 -5.47 -4.71
N ARG A 114 6.11 -6.74 -4.30
CA ARG A 114 6.33 -7.89 -5.21
C ARG A 114 5.04 -8.69 -5.39
N ILE A 115 4.85 -9.22 -6.60
CA ILE A 115 3.80 -10.20 -6.88
C ILE A 115 4.28 -11.55 -6.36
N ALA A 116 3.37 -12.34 -5.79
CA ALA A 116 3.66 -13.69 -5.37
C ALA A 116 4.23 -14.53 -6.54
N PRO A 117 5.25 -15.37 -6.30
CA PRO A 117 5.92 -16.11 -7.36
C PRO A 117 4.97 -17.13 -8.01
N PRO A 118 5.19 -17.56 -9.28
CA PRO A 118 4.30 -18.46 -10.02
C PRO A 118 3.97 -19.77 -9.28
N GLU A 119 4.91 -20.27 -8.47
CA GLU A 119 4.82 -21.52 -7.72
C GLU A 119 3.92 -21.40 -6.48
N ALA A 120 3.68 -20.18 -5.98
CA ALA A 120 2.79 -19.99 -4.84
C ALA A 120 1.35 -20.39 -5.18
N PRO A 121 0.59 -21.01 -4.26
CA PRO A 121 -0.81 -21.29 -4.50
C PRO A 121 -1.61 -19.99 -4.68
N VAL A 122 -2.62 -20.00 -5.56
CA VAL A 122 -3.54 -18.86 -5.74
C VAL A 122 -4.55 -18.77 -4.56
N THR A 123 -4.69 -19.84 -3.79
CA THR A 123 -5.57 -19.90 -2.62
C THR A 123 -5.20 -18.82 -1.60
N GLY A 124 -6.15 -17.92 -1.32
CA GLY A 124 -5.96 -16.76 -0.44
C GLY A 124 -5.97 -15.42 -1.16
N PHE A 125 -5.82 -15.41 -2.49
CA PHE A 125 -5.96 -14.22 -3.32
C PHE A 125 -7.37 -14.13 -3.92
N MET A 126 -8.10 -13.08 -3.56
CA MET A 126 -9.50 -12.91 -4.00
C MET A 126 -9.62 -12.72 -5.52
N PHE A 127 -8.61 -12.11 -6.15
CA PHE A 127 -8.59 -11.73 -7.55
C PHE A 127 -7.31 -12.18 -8.28
N GLY A 128 -6.75 -13.32 -7.88
CA GLY A 128 -5.48 -13.81 -8.45
C GLY A 128 -4.24 -13.09 -7.90
N LYS A 129 -3.06 -13.45 -8.39
CA LYS A 129 -1.81 -12.89 -7.88
C LYS A 129 -1.62 -11.46 -8.39
N GLY A 130 -1.26 -10.56 -7.49
CA GLY A 130 -1.05 -9.16 -7.81
C GLY A 130 -0.68 -8.36 -6.58
N VAL A 131 -0.46 -7.06 -6.76
CA VAL A 131 -0.29 -6.12 -5.65
C VAL A 131 -1.65 -5.55 -5.29
N TYR A 132 -2.06 -5.73 -4.04
CA TYR A 132 -3.37 -5.35 -3.55
C TYR A 132 -3.32 -4.02 -2.82
N PHE A 133 -4.25 -3.13 -3.15
CA PHE A 133 -4.44 -1.83 -2.51
C PHE A 133 -5.90 -1.65 -2.08
N ALA A 134 -6.14 -0.71 -1.19
CA ALA A 134 -7.49 -0.27 -0.82
C ALA A 134 -7.58 1.25 -0.76
N ASP A 135 -8.75 1.77 -1.11
CA ASP A 135 -9.17 3.14 -0.89
C ASP A 135 -9.65 3.39 0.55
N MET A 136 -9.90 2.31 1.31
CA MET A 136 -10.29 2.36 2.71
C MET A 136 -9.12 2.05 3.64
N PHE A 137 -8.69 3.02 4.44
CA PHE A 137 -7.59 2.89 5.41
C PHE A 137 -7.69 1.63 6.26
N SER A 138 -8.83 1.46 6.97
CA SER A 138 -9.00 0.36 7.93
C SER A 138 -8.96 -1.03 7.28
N LYS A 139 -9.28 -1.15 5.97
CA LYS A 139 -9.19 -2.41 5.23
C LYS A 139 -7.73 -2.82 5.08
N SER A 140 -6.85 -1.88 4.71
CA SER A 140 -5.41 -2.11 4.64
C SER A 140 -4.79 -2.26 6.03
N ALA A 141 -5.23 -1.50 7.04
CA ALA A 141 -4.70 -1.59 8.40
C ALA A 141 -4.85 -3.00 9.03
N ASN A 142 -5.90 -3.75 8.68
CA ASN A 142 -6.07 -5.13 9.16
C ASN A 142 -4.93 -6.07 8.70
N TYR A 143 -4.21 -5.73 7.63
CA TYR A 143 -3.05 -6.50 7.14
C TYR A 143 -1.76 -6.22 7.93
N CYS A 144 -1.77 -5.24 8.84
CA CYS A 144 -0.64 -5.00 9.74
C CYS A 144 -0.53 -6.08 10.84
N TYR A 145 -1.63 -6.78 11.15
CA TYR A 145 -1.71 -7.76 12.24
C TYR A 145 -1.26 -7.20 13.60
N ALA A 146 -1.57 -5.93 13.87
CA ALA A 146 -1.37 -5.33 15.18
C ALA A 146 -2.24 -6.04 16.24
N SER A 147 -1.75 -6.08 17.47
CA SER A 147 -2.39 -6.77 18.59
C SER A 147 -2.13 -6.01 19.90
N HIS A 148 -2.79 -6.41 20.99
CA HIS A 148 -2.53 -5.81 22.31
C HIS A 148 -1.07 -5.94 22.76
N GLY A 149 -0.37 -7.01 22.35
CA GLY A 149 1.04 -7.23 22.65
C GLY A 149 2.01 -6.53 21.68
N SER A 150 1.56 -6.16 20.49
CA SER A 150 2.35 -5.40 19.50
C SER A 150 1.42 -4.44 18.75
N LYS A 151 1.35 -3.21 19.25
CA LYS A 151 0.37 -2.21 18.80
C LYS A 151 0.84 -1.40 17.59
N ALA A 152 2.14 -1.42 17.30
CA ALA A 152 2.69 -0.69 16.17
C ALA A 152 2.27 -1.33 14.85
N GLY A 153 1.87 -0.49 13.90
CA GLY A 153 1.59 -0.88 12.53
C GLY A 153 2.22 0.14 11.59
N VAL A 154 2.64 -0.33 10.42
CA VAL A 154 3.12 0.52 9.33
C VAL A 154 2.24 0.23 8.12
N LEU A 155 1.90 1.27 7.38
CA LEU A 155 1.15 1.23 6.13
C LEU A 155 1.88 2.10 5.09
N LEU A 156 1.66 1.81 3.83
CA LEU A 156 2.03 2.69 2.71
C LEU A 156 0.80 3.37 2.13
N LEU A 157 1.03 4.58 1.65
CA LEU A 157 0.24 5.20 0.58
C LEU A 157 1.09 5.17 -0.69
N CYS A 158 0.56 4.59 -1.75
CA CYS A 158 1.26 4.47 -3.03
C CYS A 158 0.46 5.17 -4.12
N GLU A 159 1.14 5.88 -5.01
CA GLU A 159 0.58 6.27 -6.30
C GLU A 159 0.47 5.01 -7.16
N VAL A 160 -0.75 4.66 -7.55
CA VAL A 160 -1.05 3.47 -8.35
C VAL A 160 -1.68 3.90 -9.66
N ALA A 161 -1.02 3.61 -10.77
CA ALA A 161 -1.59 3.81 -12.10
C ALA A 161 -2.56 2.67 -12.43
N LEU A 162 -3.85 2.90 -12.15
CA LEU A 162 -4.89 1.89 -12.33
C LEU A 162 -5.29 1.74 -13.81
N GLY A 163 -5.29 2.85 -14.56
CA GLY A 163 -5.79 2.86 -15.93
C GLY A 163 -7.26 2.42 -16.00
N ASP A 164 -7.62 1.73 -17.09
CA ASP A 164 -8.95 1.16 -17.23
C ASP A 164 -9.06 -0.13 -16.40
N MET A 165 -9.97 -0.11 -15.42
CA MET A 165 -10.17 -1.19 -14.47
C MET A 165 -11.16 -2.24 -14.99
N ALA A 166 -10.88 -3.52 -14.75
CA ALA A 166 -11.83 -4.63 -14.83
C ALA A 166 -12.59 -4.72 -13.50
N GLU A 167 -13.87 -4.36 -13.50
CA GLU A 167 -14.71 -4.37 -12.30
C GLU A 167 -15.28 -5.76 -12.05
N LEU A 168 -15.15 -6.26 -10.82
CA LEU A 168 -15.62 -7.58 -10.40
C LEU A 168 -16.38 -7.48 -9.08
N LEU A 169 -17.60 -8.03 -9.05
CA LEU A 169 -18.45 -8.08 -7.86
C LEU A 169 -18.16 -9.30 -6.95
N SER A 170 -17.55 -10.34 -7.50
CA SER A 170 -17.26 -11.59 -6.80
C SER A 170 -15.82 -12.04 -7.04
N ALA A 171 -15.29 -12.82 -6.10
CA ALA A 171 -13.94 -13.35 -6.17
C ALA A 171 -13.73 -14.16 -7.46
N LYS A 172 -12.59 -13.94 -8.11
CA LYS A 172 -12.22 -14.58 -9.37
C LYS A 172 -10.71 -14.84 -9.38
N CYS A 173 -10.34 -16.11 -9.23
CA CYS A 173 -8.93 -16.49 -9.00
C CYS A 173 -8.00 -16.24 -10.20
N ASP A 174 -8.55 -16.08 -11.40
CA ASP A 174 -7.82 -15.78 -12.64
C ASP A 174 -7.98 -14.31 -13.08
N ALA A 175 -8.36 -13.41 -12.17
CA ALA A 175 -8.52 -11.99 -12.47
C ALA A 175 -7.19 -11.21 -12.64
N ASP A 176 -6.06 -11.90 -12.49
CA ASP A 176 -4.73 -11.46 -12.95
C ASP A 176 -4.59 -11.55 -14.49
N LYS A 177 -5.44 -12.35 -15.14
CA LYS A 177 -5.59 -12.36 -16.60
C LYS A 177 -6.54 -11.24 -17.03
N LEU A 178 -5.99 -10.04 -17.16
CA LEU A 178 -6.75 -8.84 -17.50
C LEU A 178 -7.40 -8.97 -18.89
N PRO A 179 -8.69 -8.58 -19.04
CA PRO A 179 -9.31 -8.43 -20.35
C PRO A 179 -8.56 -7.43 -21.22
N GLU A 180 -8.74 -7.52 -22.54
CA GLU A 180 -8.12 -6.59 -23.48
C GLU A 180 -8.45 -5.13 -23.14
N GLY A 181 -7.43 -4.27 -23.17
CA GLY A 181 -7.54 -2.85 -22.81
C GLY A 181 -7.61 -2.55 -21.30
N LYS A 182 -7.75 -3.57 -20.43
CA LYS A 182 -7.74 -3.38 -18.98
C LYS A 182 -6.32 -3.47 -18.42
N LEU A 183 -6.03 -2.61 -17.44
CA LEU A 183 -4.71 -2.48 -16.84
C LEU A 183 -4.68 -2.88 -15.36
N SER A 184 -5.84 -2.99 -14.73
CA SER A 184 -5.98 -3.44 -13.35
C SER A 184 -7.36 -4.05 -13.09
N THR A 185 -7.51 -4.71 -11.94
CA THR A 185 -8.76 -5.29 -11.47
C THR A 185 -9.27 -4.52 -10.25
N LYS A 186 -10.56 -4.20 -10.23
CA LYS A 186 -11.23 -3.54 -9.11
C LYS A 186 -12.29 -4.47 -8.52
N GLY A 187 -12.05 -4.92 -7.29
CA GLY A 187 -13.06 -5.57 -6.47
C GLY A 187 -14.08 -4.55 -5.99
N VAL A 188 -15.30 -4.65 -6.49
CA VAL A 188 -16.37 -3.67 -6.27
C VAL A 188 -17.07 -3.98 -4.94
N GLY A 189 -16.88 -3.11 -3.94
CA GLY A 189 -17.45 -3.26 -2.60
C GLY A 189 -18.68 -2.38 -2.37
N CYS A 190 -19.52 -2.74 -1.40
CA CYS A 190 -20.74 -1.98 -1.05
C CYS A 190 -20.45 -0.59 -0.42
N THR A 191 -19.21 -0.30 -0.04
CA THR A 191 -18.82 0.96 0.60
C THR A 191 -17.49 1.41 0.04
N ALA A 192 -17.41 2.69 -0.31
CA ALA A 192 -16.21 3.34 -0.82
C ALA A 192 -16.18 4.82 -0.39
N PRO A 193 -15.03 5.51 -0.44
CA PRO A 193 -14.97 6.95 -0.22
C PRO A 193 -15.83 7.73 -1.23
N ASP A 194 -16.41 8.85 -0.80
CA ASP A 194 -17.10 9.76 -1.72
C ASP A 194 -16.11 10.46 -2.65
N LEU A 195 -16.06 10.05 -3.91
CA LEU A 195 -15.18 10.65 -4.91
C LEU A 195 -15.52 12.12 -5.24
N SER A 196 -16.72 12.62 -4.90
CA SER A 196 -17.01 14.06 -5.04
C SER A 196 -16.28 14.93 -4.01
N GLU A 197 -15.82 14.31 -2.91
CA GLU A 197 -14.99 14.92 -1.88
C GLU A 197 -13.49 14.57 -2.05
N ALA A 198 -13.13 13.90 -3.15
CA ALA A 198 -11.73 13.56 -3.43
C ALA A 198 -10.90 14.82 -3.68
N GLN A 199 -9.61 14.73 -3.36
CA GLN A 199 -8.63 15.76 -3.69
C GLN A 199 -7.82 15.31 -4.90
N THR A 200 -7.54 16.22 -5.83
CA THR A 200 -6.63 15.97 -6.96
C THR A 200 -5.34 16.76 -6.72
N LEU A 201 -4.20 16.08 -6.78
CA LEU A 201 -2.88 16.69 -6.66
C LEU A 201 -2.50 17.42 -7.97
N GLU A 202 -1.48 18.27 -7.92
CA GLU A 202 -1.05 19.10 -9.07
C GLU A 202 -0.68 18.28 -10.31
N ASP A 203 -0.18 17.07 -10.12
CA ASP A 203 0.21 16.13 -11.17
C ASP A 203 -0.96 15.26 -11.68
N GLY A 204 -2.16 15.43 -11.13
CA GLY A 204 -3.38 14.72 -11.52
C GLY A 204 -3.65 13.42 -10.74
N VAL A 205 -2.84 13.08 -9.72
CA VAL A 205 -3.14 11.94 -8.84
C VAL A 205 -4.38 12.24 -8.02
N VAL A 206 -5.30 11.28 -7.96
CA VAL A 206 -6.54 11.39 -7.17
C VAL A 206 -6.33 10.75 -5.79
N VAL A 207 -6.63 11.50 -4.74
CA VAL A 207 -6.65 11.03 -3.36
C VAL A 207 -8.12 10.86 -2.93
N PRO A 208 -8.65 9.63 -2.83
CA PRO A 208 -10.06 9.39 -2.52
C PRO A 208 -10.30 9.50 -1.01
N LEU A 209 -10.09 10.70 -0.48
CA LEU A 209 -10.16 11.02 0.95
C LEU A 209 -11.55 11.41 1.47
N GLY A 210 -12.58 11.26 0.63
CA GLY A 210 -13.96 11.54 1.00
C GLY A 210 -14.48 10.62 2.10
N ARG A 211 -15.56 11.02 2.75
CA ARG A 211 -16.20 10.16 3.75
C ARG A 211 -16.73 8.87 3.12
N ALA A 212 -16.64 7.77 3.85
CA ALA A 212 -17.17 6.49 3.41
C ALA A 212 -18.69 6.57 3.18
N LYS A 213 -19.14 6.21 1.98
CA LYS A 213 -20.56 6.14 1.60
C LYS A 213 -20.93 4.75 1.12
N HIS A 214 -22.19 4.38 1.33
CA HIS A 214 -22.75 3.19 0.70
C HIS A 214 -22.86 3.44 -0.80
N MET A 215 -22.51 2.44 -1.58
CA MET A 215 -22.48 2.52 -3.03
C MET A 215 -23.65 1.72 -3.59
N ASP A 216 -24.54 2.40 -4.30
CA ASP A 216 -25.70 1.78 -4.93
C ASP A 216 -25.27 1.08 -6.21
N HIS A 217 -25.02 -0.22 -6.10
CA HIS A 217 -24.75 -1.06 -7.26
C HIS A 217 -26.07 -1.59 -7.78
N LYS A 218 -26.41 -1.26 -9.03
CA LYS A 218 -27.48 -2.00 -9.72
C LYS A 218 -26.96 -3.42 -9.98
N PRO A 219 -27.73 -4.47 -9.62
CA PRO A 219 -27.34 -5.85 -9.86
C PRO A 219 -27.16 -6.15 -11.35
#